data_AF-A0A1F7I5F9-F1
#
_entry.id   AF-A0A1F7I5F9-F1
#
_cell.length_a   1.000
_cell.length_b   1.000
_cell.length_c   1.000
_cell.angle_alpha   90.00
_cell.angle_beta   90.00
_cell.angle_gamma   90.00
#
_symmetry.space_group_name_H-M   'P 1'
#
loop_
_entity.id
_entity.type
_entity.pdbx_description
1 polymer ?
#
loop_
_entity_poly.entity_id
_entity_poly.type
_entity_poly.pdbx_seq_one_letter_code
_entity_poly.pdbx_strand_id
1 'polypeptide(L)' 'MKRADIEKIKQLDPEKLQVQEGERRKEIAQLIMQMRVKNLKNTNIIAQKRKELAIVLTIMRQKQS' A
#
# COMPACT_ATOMS: atom_id res chain seq x y z
N MET A 1 1.48 9.22 -0.43
CA MET A 1 1.81 9.06 -1.86
C MET A 1 1.68 10.36 -2.64
N LYS A 2 2.67 10.70 -3.47
CA LYS A 2 2.63 11.89 -4.34
C LYS A 2 1.92 11.54 -5.66
N ARG A 3 1.47 12.56 -6.40
CA ARG A 3 0.81 12.37 -7.72
C ARG A 3 1.70 11.63 -8.72
N ALA A 4 2.99 11.92 -8.76
CA ALA A 4 3.95 11.23 -9.63
C ALA A 4 4.04 9.72 -9.35
N ASP A 5 3.87 9.31 -8.08
CA ASP A 5 3.89 7.89 -7.71
C ASP A 5 2.62 7.17 -8.19
N ILE A 6 1.47 7.87 -8.16
CA ILE A 6 0.19 7.34 -8.65
C ILE A 6 0.27 7.06 -10.17
N GLU A 7 0.82 7.99 -10.95
CA GLU A 7 0.95 7.82 -12.40
C GLU A 7 1.88 6.65 -12.76
N LYS A 8 2.98 6.47 -12.01
CA LYS A 8 3.84 5.29 -12.16
C LYS A 8 3.08 3.99 -11.89
N ILE A 9 2.27 3.95 -10.83
CA ILE A 9 1.47 2.76 -10.49
C ILE A 9 0.44 2.46 -11.59
N LYS A 10 -0.20 3.48 -12.17
CA LYS A 10 -1.12 3.30 -13.31
C LYS A 10 -0.45 2.70 -14.55
N GLN A 11 0.84 2.94 -14.74
CA GLN A 11 1.59 2.38 -15.87
C GLN A 11 2.05 0.93 -15.65
N LEU A 12 1.95 0.41 -14.41
CA LEU A 12 2.36 -0.97 -14.12
C LEU A 12 1.40 -2.00 -14.72
N ASP A 13 1.99 -3.15 -15.06
CA ASP A 13 1.26 -4.35 -15.48
C ASP A 13 0.42 -4.91 -14.33
N PRO A 14 -0.70 -5.61 -14.62
CA PRO A 14 -1.55 -6.21 -13.59
C PRO A 14 -0.79 -7.14 -12.63
N GLU A 15 0.15 -7.93 -13.13
CA GLU A 15 1.00 -8.81 -12.31
C GLU A 15 1.89 -8.01 -11.35
N LYS A 16 2.51 -6.93 -11.84
CA LYS A 16 3.34 -6.05 -11.00
C LYS A 16 2.51 -5.34 -9.94
N LEU A 17 1.26 -4.99 -10.25
CA LEU A 17 0.33 -4.42 -9.28
C LEU A 17 -0.03 -5.41 -8.17
N GLN A 18 -0.23 -6.69 -8.49
CA GLN A 18 -0.44 -7.75 -7.49
C GLN A 18 0.78 -7.93 -6.59
N VAL A 19 1.99 -7.92 -7.15
CA VAL A 19 3.23 -7.99 -6.35
C VAL A 19 3.29 -6.80 -5.38
N GLN A 20 3.08 -5.57 -5.86
CA GLN A 20 3.07 -4.38 -5.01
C GLN A 20 1.97 -4.40 -3.95
N GLU A 21 0.79 -4.94 -4.26
CA GLU A 21 -0.28 -5.14 -3.29
C GLU A 21 0.19 -6.06 -2.14
N GLY A 22 0.80 -7.20 -2.50
CA GLY A 22 1.34 -8.17 -1.53
C GLY A 22 2.42 -7.57 -0.64
N GLU A 23 3.36 -6.82 -1.22
CA GLU A 23 4.41 -6.12 -0.47
C GLU A 23 3.83 -5.10 0.51
N ARG A 24 2.89 -4.27 0.06
CA ARG A 24 2.25 -3.25 0.92
C ARG A 24 1.45 -3.88 2.05
N ARG A 25 0.80 -5.03 1.83
CA ARG A 25 0.13 -5.79 2.90
C ARG A 25 1.14 -6.32 3.93
N LYS A 26 2.28 -6.86 3.48
CA LYS A 26 3.36 -7.33 4.36
C LYS A 26 3.94 -6.18 5.20
N GLU A 27 4.19 -5.03 4.59
CA GLU A 27 4.66 -3.83 5.31
C GLU A 27 3.67 -3.41 6.40
N ILE A 28 2.38 -3.35 6.09
CA ILE A 28 1.34 -3.01 7.08
C ILE A 28 1.34 -4.02 8.22
N ALA A 29 1.42 -5.32 7.94
CA ALA A 29 1.46 -6.36 8.96
C ALA A 29 2.70 -6.23 9.86
N GLN A 30 3.87 -5.98 9.28
CA GLN A 30 5.11 -5.73 10.03
C GLN A 30 4.99 -4.49 10.91
N LEU A 31 4.43 -3.39 10.40
CA LEU A 31 4.22 -2.18 11.19
C LEU A 31 3.26 -2.40 12.36
N ILE A 32 2.18 -3.17 12.16
CA ILE A 32 1.25 -3.55 13.23
C ILE A 32 1.98 -4.38 14.29
N MET A 33 2.79 -5.35 13.88
CA MET A 33 3.57 -6.19 14.81
C MET A 33 4.58 -5.34 15.59
N GLN A 34 5.34 -4.49 14.92
CA GLN A 34 6.30 -3.58 15.56
C GLN A 34 5.60 -2.62 16.52
N MET A 35 4.43 -2.12 16.18
CA MET A 35 3.63 -1.31 17.11
C MET A 35 3.28 -2.04 18.39
N ARG A 36 2.84 -3.30 18.29
CA ARG A 36 2.50 -4.12 19.45
C ARG A 36 3.72 -4.45 20.31
N VAL A 37 4.84 -4.78 19.69
CA VAL A 37 6.07 -5.20 20.39
C VAL A 37 6.84 -4.02 20.98
N LYS A 38 6.90 -2.88 20.28
CA LYS A 38 7.72 -1.72 20.65
C LYS A 38 6.92 -0.56 21.28
N ASN A 39 5.61 -0.71 21.49
CA ASN A 39 4.73 0.39 21.93
C ASN A 39 4.89 1.66 21.08
N LEU A 40 5.14 1.51 19.77
CA LEU A 40 5.25 2.65 18.86
C LEU A 40 3.90 3.38 18.82
N LYS A 41 3.86 4.62 19.32
CA LYS A 41 2.65 5.45 19.37
C LYS A 41 2.24 6.03 18.00
N ASN A 42 3.07 5.88 16.97
CA ASN A 42 2.84 6.52 15.68
C ASN A 42 1.93 5.69 14.77
N THR A 43 0.64 5.67 15.11
CA THR A 43 -0.44 5.03 14.33
C THR A 43 -0.66 5.65 12.95
N ASN A 44 -0.24 6.91 12.76
CA ASN A 44 -0.41 7.64 11.51
C ASN A 44 0.32 6.99 10.33
N ILE A 45 1.44 6.31 10.59
CA ILE A 45 2.21 5.61 9.55
C ILE A 45 1.39 4.45 8.97
N ILE A 46 0.69 3.69 9.81
CA ILE A 46 -0.17 2.57 9.35
C ILE A 46 -1.36 3.11 8.58
N ALA A 47 -2.00 4.17 9.07
CA ALA A 47 -3.11 4.81 8.38
C ALA A 47 -2.69 5.31 7.00
N GLN A 48 -1.50 5.90 6.89
CA GLN A 48 -0.95 6.35 5.62
C GLN A 48 -0.71 5.17 4.68
N LYS A 49 -0.03 4.10 5.13
CA LYS A 49 0.23 2.90 4.31
C LYS A 49 -1.06 2.22 3.83
N ARG A 50 -2.11 2.20 4.66
CA ARG A 50 -3.45 1.72 4.26
C ARG A 50 -4.07 2.58 3.15
N LYS A 51 -3.93 3.90 3.21
CA LYS A 51 -4.39 4.79 2.12
C LYS A 51 -3.65 4.50 0.82
N GLU A 52 -2.35 4.26 0.87
CA GLU A 52 -1.57 3.92 -0.33
C GLU A 52 -2.00 2.57 -0.93
N LEU A 53 -2.25 1.56 -0.08
CA LEU A 53 -2.80 0.27 -0.52
C LEU A 53 -4.17 0.44 -1.20
N ALA A 54 -5.06 1.26 -0.64
CA ALA A 54 -6.37 1.52 -1.23
C ALA A 54 -6.29 2.13 -2.64
N ILE A 55 -5.28 2.99 -2.88
CA ILE A 55 -5.05 3.57 -4.22
C ILE A 55 -4.59 2.48 -5.21
N VAL A 56 -3.66 1.60 -4.82
CA VAL A 56 -3.22 0.48 -5.66
C VAL A 56 -4.41 -0.42 -6.02
N LEU A 57 -5.24 -0.79 -5.04
CA LEU A 57 -6.43 -1.61 -5.25
C LEU A 57 -7.45 -0.93 -6.19
N THR A 58 -7.60 0.39 -6.08
CA THR A 58 -8.49 1.15 -6.97
C THR A 58 -7.98 1.11 -8.41
N ILE A 59 -6.68 1.32 -8.63
CA ILE A 59 -6.06 1.26 -9.95
C ILE A 59 -6.16 -0.15 -10.55
N MET A 60 -5.93 -1.19 -9.74
CA MET A 60 -6.12 -2.58 -10.16
C MET A 60 -7.54 -2.82 -10.64
N ARG A 61 -8.54 -2.38 -9.87
CA ARG A 61 -9.95 -2.54 -10.24
C ARG A 61 -10.31 -1.78 -11.52
N GLN A 62 -9.77 -0.57 -11.69
CA GLN A 62 -9.95 0.22 -12.91
C GLN A 62 -9.34 -0.45 -14.16
N LYS A 63 -8.24 -1.20 -14.02
CA LYS A 63 -7.63 -1.93 -15.13
C LYS A 63 -8.33 -3.25 -15.47
N GLN A 64 -9.15 -3.76 -14.56
CA GLN A 64 -9.93 -4.99 -14.75
C GLN A 64 -11.33 -4.72 -15.31
N SER A 65 -11.79 -3.45 -15.28
CA SER A 65 -13.06 -3.00 -15.86
C SER A 65 -12.84 -2.50 -17.28
#